data_AF-A0A1C5RBU2-F1
#
_entry.id   AF-A0A1C5RBU2-F1
#
_cell.length_a   1.000
_cell.length_b   1.000
_cell.length_c   1.000
_cell.angle_alpha   90.00
_cell.angle_beta   90.00
_cell.angle_gamma   90.00
#
_symmetry.space_group_name_H-M   'P 1'
#
loop_
_entity.id
_entity.type
_entity.pdbx_description
1 polymer ?
#
loop_
_entity_poly.entity_id
_entity_poly.type
_entity_poly.pdbx_seq_one_letter_code
_entity_poly.pdbx_strand_id
1 'polypeptide(L)'
;MGLAVLPARLKDELTLLEKCLINEADINDYESLEKHKDWFEEIKNQEWTKDNVKDQLQYELTKVFVRVLEDAGVFKLDEKGKKYFIEFIEEAIEGEE
;
A
#
# COMPACT_ATOMS: atom_id res chain seq x y z
N MET A 1 9.72 14.07 -9.26
CA MET A 1 8.66 13.24 -8.63
C MET A 1 9.12 11.80 -8.62
N GLY A 2 9.25 11.18 -7.44
CA GLY A 2 9.71 9.80 -7.33
C GLY A 2 8.70 8.84 -7.94
N LEU A 3 9.12 8.00 -8.89
CA LEU A 3 8.32 6.88 -9.35
C LEU A 3 8.03 5.97 -8.15
N ALA A 4 6.75 5.81 -7.79
CA ALA A 4 6.32 4.80 -6.84
C ALA A 4 6.48 3.43 -7.51
N VAL A 5 7.69 2.87 -7.42
CA VAL A 5 8.03 1.56 -7.96
C VAL A 5 7.74 0.52 -6.88
N LEU A 6 6.86 -0.44 -7.20
CA LEU A 6 6.65 -1.61 -6.35
C LEU A 6 7.97 -2.39 -6.25
N PRO A 7 8.52 -2.61 -5.04
CA PRO A 7 9.74 -3.40 -4.90
C PRO A 7 9.56 -4.79 -5.52
N ALA A 8 10.56 -5.28 -6.26
CA ALA A 8 10.48 -6.59 -6.93
C ALA A 8 10.08 -7.73 -5.97
N ARG A 9 10.61 -7.70 -4.74
CA ARG A 9 10.26 -8.64 -3.67
C ARG A 9 8.76 -8.67 -3.33
N LEU A 10 8.10 -7.52 -3.36
CA LEU A 10 6.68 -7.41 -3.01
C LEU A 10 5.79 -8.05 -4.07
N LYS A 11 6.22 -8.06 -5.34
CA LYS A 11 5.50 -8.73 -6.43
C LYS A 11 5.42 -10.25 -6.22
N ASP A 12 6.52 -10.86 -5.81
CA ASP A 12 6.57 -12.31 -5.54
C ASP A 12 5.71 -12.67 -4.32
N GLU A 13 5.79 -11.86 -3.25
CA GLU A 13 4.97 -12.01 -2.05
C GLU A 13 3.47 -11.87 -2.35
N LEU A 14 3.06 -10.90 -3.17
CA LEU A 14 1.66 -10.75 -3.59
C LEU A 14 1.15 -11.95 -4.39
N THR A 15 1.97 -12.50 -5.28
CA THR A 15 1.61 -13.70 -6.07
C THR A 15 1.34 -14.92 -5.16
N LEU A 16 2.09 -15.06 -4.07
CA LEU A 16 1.86 -16.11 -3.09
C LEU A 16 0.61 -15.84 -2.25
N LEU A 17 0.36 -14.59 -1.87
CA LEU A 17 -0.86 -14.19 -1.16
C LEU A 17 -2.12 -14.45 -1.99
N GLU A 18 -2.10 -14.16 -3.29
CA GLU A 18 -3.23 -14.48 -4.19
C GLU A 18 -3.63 -15.96 -4.08
N LYS A 19 -2.65 -16.87 -4.13
CA LYS A 19 -2.89 -18.32 -3.98
C LYS A 19 -3.45 -18.70 -2.61
N CYS A 20 -2.95 -18.06 -1.54
CA CYS A 20 -3.41 -18.31 -0.19
C CYS A 20 -4.87 -17.84 -0.01
N LEU A 21 -5.24 -16.69 -0.59
CA LEU A 21 -6.58 -16.12 -0.47
C LEU A 21 -7.66 -16.96 -1.18
N ILE A 22 -7.31 -17.61 -2.29
CA ILE A 22 -8.21 -18.54 -2.99
C ILE A 22 -8.13 -19.99 -2.47
N ASN A 23 -7.49 -20.20 -1.32
CA ASN A 23 -7.30 -21.52 -0.67
C ASN A 23 -6.54 -22.56 -1.52
N GLU A 24 -5.66 -22.12 -2.43
CA GLU A 24 -4.78 -23.02 -3.19
C GLU A 24 -3.47 -23.35 -2.44
N ALA A 25 -3.14 -22.61 -1.38
CA ALA A 25 -2.00 -22.84 -0.51
C ALA A 25 -2.27 -22.33 0.91
N ASP A 26 -1.50 -22.79 1.90
CA ASP A 26 -1.55 -22.25 3.26
C ASP A 26 -0.52 -21.13 3.42
N ILE A 27 -0.92 -20.02 4.03
CA ILE A 27 -0.01 -18.90 4.31
C ILE A 27 1.13 -19.30 5.26
N ASN A 28 0.92 -20.33 6.10
CA ASN A 28 1.92 -20.81 7.05
C ASN A 28 3.08 -21.57 6.39
N ASP A 29 2.91 -21.99 5.13
CA ASP A 29 3.97 -22.70 4.39
C ASP A 29 5.08 -21.75 3.88
N TYR A 30 4.85 -20.44 3.94
CA TYR A 30 5.75 -19.43 3.37
C TYR A 30 6.31 -18.51 4.46
N GLU A 31 7.58 -18.72 4.83
CA GLU A 31 8.31 -17.84 5.76
C GLU A 31 8.35 -16.38 5.28
N SER A 32 8.42 -16.15 3.95
CA SER A 32 8.38 -14.81 3.36
C SER A 32 7.07 -14.04 3.62
N LEU A 33 5.99 -14.75 3.92
CA LEU A 33 4.67 -14.18 4.22
C LEU A 33 4.42 -13.97 5.71
N GLU A 34 5.37 -14.30 6.59
CA GLU A 34 5.18 -14.22 8.04
C GLU A 34 4.74 -12.83 8.50
N LYS A 35 5.41 -11.79 8.01
CA LYS A 35 5.09 -10.36 8.24
C LYS A 35 3.75 -9.89 7.66
N HIS A 36 3.12 -10.69 6.81
CA HIS A 36 1.84 -10.37 6.16
C HIS A 36 0.67 -11.18 6.74
N LYS A 37 0.92 -12.07 7.72
CA LYS A 37 -0.13 -12.92 8.32
C LYS A 37 -1.23 -12.10 8.96
N ASP A 38 -0.88 -11.08 9.74
CA ASP A 38 -1.89 -10.24 10.42
C ASP A 38 -2.80 -9.55 9.39
N TRP A 39 -2.21 -8.96 8.34
CA TRP A 39 -2.99 -8.33 7.27
C TRP A 39 -3.80 -9.33 6.45
N PHE A 40 -3.27 -10.52 6.18
CA PHE A 40 -4.01 -11.59 5.52
C PHE A 40 -5.25 -11.99 6.33
N GLU A 41 -5.13 -12.13 7.65
CA GLU A 41 -6.24 -12.44 8.55
C GLU A 41 -7.32 -11.35 8.55
N GLU A 42 -6.95 -10.08 8.38
CA GLU A 42 -7.89 -8.97 8.24
C GLU A 42 -8.72 -9.06 6.95
N ILE A 43 -8.11 -9.42 5.83
CA ILE A 43 -8.76 -9.40 4.50
C ILE A 43 -9.33 -10.74 4.06
N LYS A 44 -8.91 -11.87 4.66
CA LYS A 44 -9.31 -13.22 4.23
C LYS A 44 -10.82 -13.52 4.34
N ASN A 45 -11.54 -12.76 5.17
CA ASN A 45 -12.99 -12.94 5.36
C ASN A 45 -13.84 -12.41 4.19
N GLN A 46 -13.22 -11.75 3.21
CA GLN A 46 -13.87 -11.34 1.98
C GLN A 46 -14.06 -12.53 1.02
N GLU A 47 -14.87 -12.35 -0.03
CA GLU A 47 -15.03 -13.37 -1.06
C GLU A 47 -13.84 -13.32 -2.03
N TRP A 48 -13.05 -14.39 -2.06
CA TRP A 48 -11.87 -14.53 -2.91
C TRP A 48 -12.09 -15.63 -3.95
N THR A 49 -11.92 -15.29 -5.23
CA THR A 49 -12.06 -16.18 -6.38
C THR A 49 -10.93 -15.93 -7.37
N LYS A 50 -10.68 -16.87 -8.28
CA LYS A 50 -9.63 -16.72 -9.32
C LYS A 50 -9.86 -15.50 -10.21
N ASP A 51 -11.12 -15.14 -10.42
CA ASP A 51 -11.51 -14.03 -11.29
C ASP A 51 -11.35 -12.66 -10.59
N ASN A 52 -11.51 -12.58 -9.26
CA ASN A 52 -11.46 -11.31 -8.53
C ASN A 52 -10.17 -11.08 -7.72
N VAL A 53 -9.41 -12.13 -7.40
CA VAL A 53 -8.36 -12.08 -6.37
C VAL A 53 -7.30 -11.03 -6.69
N LYS A 54 -6.91 -10.91 -7.95
CA LYS A 54 -5.87 -9.99 -8.39
C LYS A 54 -6.28 -8.52 -8.19
N ASP A 55 -7.45 -8.15 -8.71
CA ASP A 55 -7.92 -6.77 -8.67
C ASP A 55 -8.31 -6.37 -7.23
N GLN A 56 -8.94 -7.29 -6.49
CA GLN A 56 -9.33 -7.06 -5.10
C GLN A 56 -8.12 -6.98 -4.16
N LEU A 57 -7.11 -7.83 -4.34
CA LEU A 57 -5.87 -7.75 -3.56
C LEU A 57 -5.13 -6.44 -3.85
N GLN A 58 -5.08 -6.01 -5.12
CA GLN A 58 -4.50 -4.72 -5.49
C GLN A 58 -5.26 -3.54 -4.86
N TYR A 59 -6.59 -3.64 -4.76
CA TYR A 59 -7.41 -2.64 -4.08
C TYR A 59 -7.12 -2.58 -2.58
N GLU A 60 -7.06 -3.71 -1.88
CA GLU A 60 -6.69 -3.74 -0.45
C GLU A 60 -5.26 -3.24 -0.21
N LEU A 61 -4.31 -3.62 -1.07
CA LEU A 61 -2.95 -3.09 -1.05
C LEU A 61 -2.93 -1.57 -1.18
N THR A 62 -3.76 -1.02 -2.09
CA THR A 62 -3.86 0.42 -2.31
C THR A 62 -4.33 1.14 -1.04
N LYS A 63 -5.26 0.58 -0.27
CA LYS A 63 -5.68 1.18 1.01
C LYS A 63 -4.52 1.27 2.00
N VAL A 64 -3.71 0.22 2.09
CA VAL A 64 -2.50 0.22 2.94
C VAL A 64 -1.52 1.30 2.47
N PHE A 65 -1.27 1.38 1.17
CA PHE A 65 -0.41 2.43 0.60
C PHE A 65 -0.92 3.84 0.87
N VAL A 66 -2.23 4.09 0.69
CA VAL A 66 -2.85 5.38 0.97
C VAL A 66 -2.68 5.74 2.44
N ARG A 67 -2.96 4.82 3.36
CA ARG A 67 -2.76 5.03 4.79
C ARG A 67 -1.30 5.34 5.12
N VAL A 68 -0.35 4.62 4.53
CA VAL A 68 1.08 4.91 4.69
C VAL A 68 1.43 6.28 4.14
N LEU A 69 0.83 6.72 3.03
CA LEU A 69 1.05 8.06 2.47
C LEU A 69 0.44 9.17 3.34
N GLU A 70 -0.72 8.91 3.95
CA GLU A 70 -1.35 9.78 4.94
C GLU A 70 -0.48 9.93 6.19
N ASP A 71 0.05 8.80 6.70
CA ASP A 71 0.96 8.76 7.84
C ASP A 71 2.34 9.36 7.50
N ALA A 72 2.79 9.21 6.25
CA ALA A 72 4.04 9.77 5.73
C ALA A 72 3.95 11.27 5.42
N GLY A 73 2.88 11.95 5.84
CA GLY A 73 2.67 13.38 5.68
C GLY A 73 3.96 14.18 5.89
N VAL A 74 4.48 14.75 4.81
CA VAL A 74 5.70 15.56 4.80
C VAL A 74 5.51 16.81 5.67
N PHE A 75 4.27 17.32 5.72
CA PHE A 75 3.83 18.40 6.58
C PHE A 75 2.76 17.91 7.55
N LYS A 76 2.87 18.32 8.82
CA LYS A 76 1.85 18.02 9.84
C LYS A 76 0.52 18.73 9.52
N LEU A 77 -0.60 18.11 9.87
CA LEU A 77 -1.94 18.73 9.76
C LEU A 77 -2.26 19.73 10.89
N ASP A 78 -1.24 20.37 11.47
CA ASP A 78 -1.36 21.47 12.42
C ASP A 78 -1.23 22.83 11.72
N GLU A 79 -1.46 23.94 12.42
CA GLU A 79 -1.36 25.29 11.83
C GLU A 79 0.01 25.57 11.21
N LYS A 80 1.07 24.99 11.79
CA LYS A 80 2.46 25.19 11.37
C LYS A 80 2.78 24.42 10.10
N GLY A 81 2.37 23.15 10.01
CA GLY A 81 2.55 22.33 8.82
C GLY A 81 1.68 22.78 7.65
N LYS A 82 0.45 23.26 7.91
CA LYS A 82 -0.37 23.92 6.87
C LYS A 82 0.29 25.18 6.32
N LYS A 83 0.87 26.02 7.19
CA LYS A 83 1.61 27.21 6.77
C LYS A 83 2.81 26.85 5.89
N TYR A 84 3.64 25.89 6.31
CA TYR A 84 4.79 25.46 5.51
C TYR A 84 4.42 24.79 4.19
N PHE A 85 3.30 24.07 4.15
CA PHE A 85 2.76 23.54 2.89
C PHE A 85 2.38 24.66 1.92
N ILE A 86 1.73 25.73 2.40
CA ILE A 86 1.38 26.90 1.58
C ILE A 86 2.65 27.60 1.06
N GLU A 87 3.62 27.89 1.94
CA GLU A 87 4.90 28.52 1.55
C GLU A 87 5.64 27.68 0.49
N PHE A 88 5.65 26.36 0.64
CA PHE A 88 6.25 25.44 -0.34
C PHE A 88 5.55 25.51 -1.71
N ILE A 89 4.22 25.57 -1.74
CA ILE A 89 3.46 25.66 -3.00
C ILE A 89 3.68 27.02 -3.67
N GLU A 90 3.73 28.11 -2.90
CA GLU A 90 4.03 29.45 -3.41
C GLU A 90 5.43 29.49 -4.05
N GLU A 91 6.46 28.99 -3.35
CA GLU A 91 7.83 28.89 -3.87
C GLU A 91 7.92 28.00 -5.11
N ALA A 92 7.20 26.87 -5.12
CA ALA A 92 7.19 25.95 -6.27
C ALA A 92 6.54 26.54 -7.52
N ILE A 93 5.57 27.46 -7.36
CA ILE A 93 4.92 28.16 -8.48
C ILE A 93 5.78 29.33 -8.95
N GLU A 94 6.45 30.05 -8.05
CA GLU A 94 7.34 31.17 -8.39
C GLU A 94 8.65 30.71 -9.08
N GLY A 95 9.08 29.46 -8.87
CA GLY A 95 10.29 28.90 -9.50
C GLY A 95 10.15 28.44 -10.96
N GLU A 96 9.00 28.63 -11.61
CA GLU A 96 8.77 28.29 -13.03
C GLU A 96 8.98 29.47 -14.02
N GLU A 97 9.52 30.62 -13.58
CA GLU A 97 9.98 31.72 -14.47
C GLU A 97 11.48 31.68 -14.81
#